data_AF-A0A7J9X050-F1
#
_entry.id   AF-A0A7J9X050-F1
#
_cell.length_a   1.000
_cell.length_b   1.000
_cell.length_c   1.000
_cell.angle_alpha   90.00
_cell.angle_beta   90.00
_cell.angle_gamma   90.00
#
_symmetry.space_group_name_H-M   'P 1'
#
loop_
_entity.id
_entity.type
_entity.pdbx_description
1 polymer ?
#
loop_
_entity_poly.entity_id
_entity_poly.type
_entity_poly.pdbx_seq_one_letter_code
_entity_poly.pdbx_strand_id
1 'polypeptide(L)'
;MAGQRLKDGPEISGFDNESAPDRQVRRNGSTWRLPAALIALSLVPVLAGSARLIGLSGGPELIPADSRFVASPVPVVVHILSAIFYSVLGAFQFSTSVRRRRPGWHRAAGRLLVGLGLAVAFSALWLTQFYPPAEGRSGELLYVFRLVAGSAMALSIVLGFAAIRRRDVTLHRAWMTRAYALGLGAGTQVFTLGFGEPVFGTGELSTALLLGAGWGINVAVAEWVIRKRTARPVRTAVVEY
;
A
#
# COMPACT_ATOMS: atom_id res chain seq x y z
N MET A 1 88.00 24.03 -5.21
CA MET A 1 87.88 25.49 -5.35
C MET A 1 86.74 25.75 -6.34
N ALA A 2 85.49 25.78 -5.87
CA ALA A 2 84.72 26.99 -5.51
C ALA A 2 84.15 27.72 -6.75
N GLY A 3 82.86 27.55 -7.08
CA GLY A 3 81.80 28.58 -6.95
C GLY A 3 81.47 29.17 -8.35
N GLN A 4 80.27 29.61 -8.77
CA GLN A 4 78.98 29.93 -8.16
C GLN A 4 77.87 29.98 -9.24
N ARG A 5 76.66 29.56 -8.83
CA ARG A 5 75.27 30.05 -9.11
C ARG A 5 74.94 30.92 -10.34
N LEU A 6 73.93 30.46 -11.08
CA LEU A 6 72.73 31.19 -11.56
C LEU A 6 71.54 30.22 -11.33
N LYS A 7 70.63 30.36 -10.34
CA LYS A 7 69.44 31.24 -10.23
C LYS A 7 68.68 31.45 -11.54
N ASP A 8 67.37 31.32 -11.70
CA ASP A 8 66.23 30.76 -10.97
C ASP A 8 65.08 30.76 -12.01
N GLY A 9 64.22 29.73 -12.04
CA GLY A 9 62.98 29.72 -12.83
C GLY A 9 62.08 28.59 -12.32
N PRO A 10 60.83 28.85 -11.91
CA PRO A 10 60.10 27.95 -11.02
C PRO A 10 59.57 26.72 -11.76
N GLU A 11 59.96 25.54 -11.28
CA GLU A 11 59.15 24.33 -11.43
C GLU A 11 57.78 24.59 -10.81
N ILE A 12 56.75 24.59 -11.63
CA ILE A 12 55.36 24.52 -11.18
C ILE A 12 55.13 23.15 -10.54
N SER A 13 55.35 23.16 -9.22
CA SER A 13 54.93 22.20 -8.21
C SER A 13 53.52 21.66 -8.47
N GLY A 14 53.36 20.37 -8.17
CA GLY A 14 52.20 19.54 -8.45
C GLY A 14 50.85 20.17 -8.14
N PHE A 15 49.94 20.02 -9.10
CA PHE A 15 48.54 19.90 -8.77
C PHE A 15 48.34 18.53 -8.14
N ASP A 16 48.43 18.49 -6.82
CA ASP A 16 47.88 17.44 -6.01
C ASP A 16 46.40 17.30 -6.40
N ASN A 17 46.11 16.22 -7.13
CA ASN A 17 44.77 15.80 -7.46
C ASN A 17 44.10 15.32 -6.16
N GLU A 18 43.69 16.27 -5.34
CA GLU A 18 42.83 16.04 -4.19
C GLU A 18 41.47 15.59 -4.76
N SER A 19 41.38 14.27 -4.95
CA SER A 19 40.18 13.56 -5.31
C SER A 19 39.11 13.89 -4.27
N ALA A 20 38.27 14.86 -4.60
CA ALA A 20 37.14 15.27 -3.80
C ALA A 20 36.39 14.01 -3.35
N PRO A 21 36.17 13.81 -2.04
CA PRO A 21 35.45 12.63 -1.59
C PRO A 21 34.06 12.68 -2.21
N ASP A 22 33.73 11.63 -2.98
CA ASP A 22 32.43 11.37 -3.56
C ASP A 22 31.37 11.50 -2.46
N ARG A 23 30.82 12.71 -2.30
CA ARG A 23 29.60 12.98 -1.55
C ARG A 23 28.41 12.49 -2.36
N GLN A 24 28.47 11.22 -2.79
CA GLN A 24 27.31 10.37 -2.89
C GLN A 24 26.73 10.16 -1.49
N VAL A 25 26.09 11.22 -0.98
CA VAL A 25 24.99 11.10 -0.02
C VAL A 25 23.85 10.40 -0.77
N ARG A 26 24.05 9.11 -1.05
CA ARG A 26 22.98 8.20 -1.42
C ARG A 26 22.10 8.16 -0.19
N ARG A 27 21.05 8.98 -0.21
CA ARG A 27 19.93 8.88 0.72
C ARG A 27 19.38 7.46 0.60
N ASN A 28 19.95 6.54 1.37
CA ASN A 28 19.41 5.22 1.69
C ASN A 28 18.18 5.41 2.60
N GLY A 29 17.22 6.20 2.15
CA GLY A 29 15.89 6.25 2.73
C GLY A 29 15.31 4.85 2.60
N SER A 30 15.30 4.14 3.72
CA SER A 30 15.10 2.70 3.82
C SER A 30 13.97 2.19 2.91
N THR A 31 14.35 1.36 1.94
CA THR A 31 13.44 0.65 1.02
C THR A 31 12.47 -0.30 1.76
N TRP A 32 12.64 -0.43 3.08
CA TRP A 32 11.87 -1.28 3.98
C TRP A 32 10.88 -0.51 4.85
N ARG A 33 11.08 0.80 5.07
CA ARG A 33 10.17 1.63 5.88
C ARG A 33 8.75 1.59 5.34
N LEU A 34 8.58 1.69 4.02
CA LEU A 34 7.25 1.68 3.41
C LEU A 34 6.56 0.32 3.57
N PRO A 35 7.15 -0.84 3.18
CA PRO A 35 6.56 -2.14 3.48
C PRO A 35 6.24 -2.34 4.97
N ALA A 36 7.15 -1.96 5.87
CA ALA A 36 6.93 -2.08 7.31
C ALA A 36 5.73 -1.24 7.79
N ALA A 37 5.59 0.00 7.33
CA ALA A 37 4.46 0.86 7.66
C ALA A 37 3.12 0.28 7.12
N LEU A 38 3.13 -0.28 5.91
CA LEU A 38 1.93 -0.91 5.33
C LEU A 38 1.53 -2.18 6.07
N ILE A 39 2.49 -2.99 6.52
CA ILE A 39 2.25 -4.16 7.35
C ILE A 39 1.71 -3.73 8.72
N ALA A 40 2.32 -2.73 9.36
CA ALA A 40 1.84 -2.19 10.62
C ALA A 40 0.39 -1.69 10.52
N LEU A 41 0.06 -0.96 9.44
CA LEU A 41 -1.30 -0.50 9.15
C LEU A 41 -2.31 -1.66 9.02
N SER A 42 -1.86 -2.83 8.54
CA SER A 42 -2.70 -4.02 8.39
C SER A 42 -2.81 -4.89 9.64
N LEU A 43 -2.02 -4.65 10.69
CA LEU A 43 -1.89 -5.57 11.82
C LEU A 43 -3.22 -5.76 12.57
N VAL A 44 -3.90 -4.67 12.93
CA VAL A 44 -5.17 -4.74 13.66
C VAL A 44 -6.26 -5.46 12.84
N PRO A 45 -6.51 -5.12 11.56
CA PRO A 45 -7.44 -5.89 10.71
C PRO A 45 -7.08 -7.37 10.56
N VAL A 46 -5.80 -7.70 10.42
CA VAL A 46 -5.33 -9.10 10.30
C VAL A 46 -5.64 -9.88 11.58
N LEU A 47 -5.35 -9.31 12.75
CA LEU A 47 -5.66 -9.93 14.04
C LEU A 47 -7.17 -10.09 14.23
N ALA A 48 -7.95 -9.04 13.96
CA ALA A 48 -9.40 -9.07 14.08
C ALA A 48 -10.04 -10.10 13.13
N GLY A 49 -9.57 -10.17 11.88
CA GLY A 49 -10.00 -11.17 10.91
C GLY A 49 -9.64 -12.59 11.35
N SER A 50 -8.42 -12.80 11.87
CA SER A 50 -7.97 -14.11 12.36
C SER A 50 -8.81 -14.60 13.55
N ALA A 51 -9.09 -13.71 14.51
CA ALA A 51 -9.98 -14.01 15.62
C ALA A 51 -11.40 -14.41 15.15
N ARG A 52 -11.90 -13.77 14.10
CA ARG A 52 -13.19 -14.13 13.48
C ARG A 52 -13.17 -15.52 12.84
N LEU A 53 -12.07 -15.92 12.21
CA LEU A 53 -11.94 -17.27 11.66
C LEU A 53 -11.95 -18.35 12.76
N ILE A 54 -11.30 -18.08 13.90
CA ILE A 54 -11.30 -18.98 15.06
C ILE A 54 -12.72 -19.17 15.62
N GLY A 55 -13.48 -18.08 15.75
CA GLY A 55 -14.88 -18.16 16.17
C GLY A 55 -15.74 -19.02 15.23
N LEU A 56 -15.52 -18.91 13.92
CA LEU A 56 -16.24 -19.70 12.90
C LEU A 56 -15.83 -21.18 12.86
N SER A 57 -14.61 -21.54 13.27
CA SER A 57 -14.10 -22.92 13.22
C SER A 57 -14.53 -23.79 14.41
N GLY A 58 -15.50 -23.36 15.21
CA GLY A 58 -15.99 -24.14 16.35
C GLY A 58 -15.30 -23.80 17.68
N GLY A 59 -14.81 -22.57 17.86
CA GLY A 59 -14.41 -22.02 19.15
C GLY A 59 -15.46 -21.10 19.83
N PRO A 60 -16.77 -21.44 19.90
CA PRO A 60 -17.78 -20.54 20.47
C PRO A 60 -17.62 -20.31 21.98
N GLU A 61 -16.89 -21.17 22.69
CA GLU A 61 -16.52 -20.95 24.11
C GLU A 61 -15.43 -19.86 24.28
N LEU A 62 -14.65 -19.55 23.24
CA LEU A 62 -13.56 -18.57 23.31
C LEU A 62 -13.95 -17.20 22.72
N ILE A 63 -14.68 -17.19 21.59
CA ILE A 63 -15.19 -15.97 20.94
C ILE A 63 -16.55 -16.28 20.31
N PRO A 64 -17.66 -15.67 20.77
CA PRO A 64 -18.97 -15.86 20.16
C PRO A 64 -18.97 -15.51 18.67
N ALA A 65 -19.41 -16.45 17.82
CA ALA A 65 -19.53 -16.23 16.38
C ALA A 65 -20.76 -15.35 16.08
N ASP A 66 -20.59 -14.36 15.20
CA ASP A 66 -21.69 -13.51 14.71
C ASP A 66 -22.61 -14.36 13.82
N SER A 67 -23.90 -14.42 14.18
CA SER A 67 -24.91 -15.27 13.54
C SER A 67 -25.02 -15.05 12.03
N ARG A 68 -24.69 -13.85 11.55
CA ARG A 68 -24.69 -13.50 10.13
C ARG A 68 -23.65 -14.29 9.34
N PHE A 69 -22.50 -14.57 9.95
CA PHE A 69 -21.41 -15.32 9.32
C PHE A 69 -21.56 -16.83 9.48
N VAL A 70 -22.29 -17.30 10.49
CA VAL A 70 -22.58 -18.73 10.66
C VAL A 70 -23.50 -19.26 9.56
N ALA A 71 -24.52 -18.47 9.17
CA ALA A 71 -25.48 -18.87 8.13
C ALA A 71 -24.83 -19.03 6.74
N SER A 72 -23.78 -18.25 6.45
CA SER A 72 -23.00 -18.35 5.22
C SER A 72 -21.53 -18.01 5.54
N PRO A 73 -20.65 -18.98 5.84
CA PRO A 73 -19.28 -18.66 6.24
C PRO A 73 -18.34 -18.45 5.05
N VAL A 74 -18.64 -19.01 3.89
CA VAL A 74 -17.70 -19.05 2.76
C VAL A 74 -17.28 -17.66 2.27
N PRO A 75 -18.19 -16.70 1.99
CA PRO A 75 -17.80 -15.36 1.52
C PRO A 75 -16.89 -14.61 2.52
N VAL A 76 -17.18 -14.68 3.82
CA VAL A 76 -16.39 -14.00 4.84
C VAL A 76 -15.03 -14.66 5.04
N VAL A 77 -14.94 -16.00 4.98
CA VAL A 77 -13.66 -16.73 5.05
C VAL A 77 -12.77 -16.38 3.85
N VAL A 78 -13.34 -16.40 2.63
CA VAL A 78 -12.63 -16.01 1.41
C VAL A 78 -12.14 -14.56 1.52
N HIS A 79 -12.99 -13.66 2.00
CA HIS A 79 -12.62 -12.25 2.20
C HIS A 79 -11.43 -12.11 3.15
N ILE A 80 -11.51 -12.69 4.35
CA ILE A 80 -10.50 -12.55 5.39
C ILE A 80 -9.16 -13.13 4.94
N LEU A 81 -9.14 -14.39 4.47
CA LEU A 81 -7.90 -15.04 4.05
C LEU A 81 -7.26 -14.28 2.90
N SER A 82 -8.05 -13.91 1.90
CA SER A 82 -7.54 -13.15 0.75
C SER A 82 -7.01 -11.78 1.17
N ALA A 83 -7.68 -11.09 2.10
CA ALA A 83 -7.26 -9.77 2.59
C ALA A 83 -5.97 -9.81 3.41
N ILE A 84 -5.79 -10.84 4.23
CA ILE A 84 -4.55 -11.05 4.99
C ILE A 84 -3.37 -11.24 4.03
N PHE A 85 -3.48 -12.19 3.08
CA PHE A 85 -2.39 -12.43 2.14
C PHE A 85 -2.18 -11.23 1.20
N TYR A 86 -3.26 -10.58 0.76
CA TYR A 86 -3.17 -9.42 -0.11
C TYR A 86 -2.45 -8.24 0.55
N SER A 87 -2.79 -7.92 1.80
CA SER A 87 -2.16 -6.83 2.55
C SER A 87 -0.68 -7.13 2.84
N VAL A 88 -0.36 -8.31 3.35
CA VAL A 88 1.03 -8.64 3.74
C VAL A 88 1.94 -8.80 2.51
N LEU A 89 1.54 -9.61 1.52
CA LEU A 89 2.38 -9.82 0.33
C LEU A 89 2.44 -8.57 -0.56
N GLY A 90 1.36 -7.79 -0.61
CA GLY A 90 1.25 -6.57 -1.39
C GLY A 90 2.19 -5.47 -0.89
N ALA A 91 2.42 -5.36 0.41
CA ALA A 91 3.35 -4.38 0.99
C ALA A 91 4.75 -4.45 0.35
N PHE A 92 5.24 -5.66 0.08
CA PHE A 92 6.55 -5.88 -0.54
C PHE A 92 6.61 -5.50 -2.03
N GLN A 93 5.47 -5.38 -2.73
CA GLN A 93 5.42 -4.93 -4.13
C GLN A 93 5.89 -3.48 -4.29
N PHE A 94 5.80 -2.68 -3.22
CA PHE A 94 6.26 -1.31 -3.19
C PHE A 94 7.76 -1.17 -2.89
N SER A 95 8.45 -2.27 -2.55
CA SER A 95 9.89 -2.26 -2.29
C SER A 95 10.70 -2.27 -3.60
N THR A 96 11.50 -1.22 -3.81
CA THR A 96 12.43 -1.14 -4.94
C THR A 96 13.54 -2.19 -4.84
N SER A 97 13.94 -2.58 -3.62
CA SER A 97 14.97 -3.60 -3.37
C SER A 97 14.51 -4.97 -3.84
N VAL A 98 13.31 -5.40 -3.44
CA VAL A 98 12.73 -6.69 -3.84
C VAL A 98 12.56 -6.77 -5.36
N ARG A 99 12.01 -5.71 -5.97
CA ARG A 99 11.82 -5.64 -7.41
C ARG A 99 13.12 -5.76 -8.21
N ARG A 100 14.24 -5.21 -7.71
CA ARG A 100 15.55 -5.29 -8.37
C ARG A 100 16.29 -6.60 -8.09
N ARG A 101 16.27 -7.09 -6.85
CA ARG A 101 17.04 -8.27 -6.42
C ARG A 101 16.36 -9.58 -6.76
N ARG A 102 15.03 -9.63 -6.77
CA ARG A 102 14.23 -10.86 -6.99
C ARG A 102 13.06 -10.58 -7.97
N PRO A 103 13.34 -10.25 -9.25
CA PRO A 103 12.29 -9.89 -10.21
C PRO A 103 11.30 -11.04 -10.49
N GLY A 104 11.75 -12.29 -10.47
CA GLY A 104 10.87 -13.47 -10.63
C GLY A 104 9.83 -13.57 -9.51
N TRP A 105 10.27 -13.40 -8.26
CA TRP A 105 9.39 -13.36 -7.09
C TRP A 105 8.40 -12.21 -7.18
N HIS A 106 8.86 -11.00 -7.55
CA HIS A 106 7.98 -9.83 -7.69
C HIS A 106 6.85 -10.09 -8.70
N ARG A 107 7.16 -10.70 -9.85
CA ARG A 107 6.17 -11.04 -10.87
C ARG A 107 5.23 -12.16 -10.43
N ALA A 108 5.74 -13.20 -9.79
CA ALA A 108 4.92 -14.31 -9.29
C ALA A 108 3.95 -13.86 -8.19
N ALA A 109 4.46 -13.13 -7.19
CA ALA A 109 3.66 -12.52 -6.14
C ALA A 109 2.64 -11.52 -6.71
N GLY A 110 3.04 -10.70 -7.69
CA GLY A 110 2.13 -9.78 -8.37
C GLY A 110 0.95 -10.47 -9.04
N ARG A 111 1.16 -11.63 -9.70
CA ARG A 111 0.06 -12.42 -10.30
C ARG A 111 -0.87 -13.01 -9.25
N LEU A 112 -0.31 -13.58 -8.17
CA LEU A 112 -1.10 -14.07 -7.05
C LEU A 112 -1.96 -12.95 -6.44
N LEU A 113 -1.36 -11.76 -6.25
CA LEU A 113 -2.04 -10.59 -5.69
C LEU A 113 -3.19 -10.07 -6.56
N VAL A 114 -3.16 -10.25 -7.88
CA VAL A 114 -4.31 -9.94 -8.74
C VAL A 114 -5.49 -10.83 -8.37
N GLY A 115 -5.27 -12.14 -8.26
CA GLY A 115 -6.31 -13.09 -7.85
C GLY A 115 -6.84 -12.80 -6.44
N LEU A 116 -5.93 -12.66 -5.47
CA LEU A 116 -6.30 -12.34 -4.08
C LEU A 116 -7.05 -11.02 -3.98
N GLY A 117 -6.61 -9.98 -4.68
CA GLY A 117 -7.27 -8.67 -4.64
C GLY A 117 -8.67 -8.69 -5.23
N LEU A 118 -8.89 -9.44 -6.32
CA LEU A 118 -10.23 -9.64 -6.88
C LEU A 118 -11.11 -10.46 -5.93
N ALA A 119 -10.55 -11.49 -5.30
CA ALA A 119 -11.26 -12.26 -4.27
C ALA A 119 -11.68 -11.37 -3.10
N VAL A 120 -10.81 -10.47 -2.61
CA VAL A 120 -11.15 -9.45 -1.60
C VAL A 120 -12.29 -8.56 -2.07
N ALA A 121 -12.18 -7.98 -3.27
CA ALA A 121 -13.16 -7.03 -3.77
C ALA A 121 -14.54 -7.66 -3.97
N PHE A 122 -14.62 -8.81 -4.65
CA PHE A 122 -15.89 -9.48 -4.92
C PHE A 122 -16.53 -10.06 -3.67
N SER A 123 -15.74 -10.66 -2.77
CA SER A 123 -16.29 -11.11 -1.48
C SER A 123 -16.76 -9.93 -0.62
N ALA A 124 -16.08 -8.77 -0.63
CA ALA A 124 -16.54 -7.57 0.07
C ALA A 124 -17.87 -7.05 -0.47
N LEU A 125 -18.01 -7.01 -1.81
CA LEU A 125 -19.25 -6.64 -2.47
C LEU A 125 -20.37 -7.62 -2.13
N TRP A 126 -20.10 -8.92 -2.16
CA TRP A 126 -21.05 -9.95 -1.76
C TRP A 126 -21.51 -9.77 -0.31
N LEU A 127 -20.58 -9.59 0.62
CA LEU A 127 -20.89 -9.32 2.02
C LEU A 127 -21.74 -8.05 2.18
N THR A 128 -21.51 -7.03 1.35
CA THR A 128 -22.28 -5.78 1.39
C THR A 128 -23.70 -5.96 0.86
N GLN A 129 -23.88 -6.81 -0.16
CA GLN A 129 -25.17 -7.01 -0.84
C GLN A 129 -26.09 -7.99 -0.11
N PHE A 130 -25.54 -9.09 0.41
CA PHE A 130 -26.34 -10.25 0.81
C PHE A 130 -26.34 -10.51 2.31
N TYR A 131 -25.47 -9.87 3.09
CA TYR A 131 -25.46 -10.11 4.54
C TYR A 131 -26.36 -9.10 5.23
N PRO A 132 -27.06 -9.52 6.29
CA PRO A 132 -27.81 -8.61 7.12
C PRO A 132 -26.92 -7.47 7.63
N PRO A 133 -27.43 -6.22 7.64
CA PRO A 133 -26.67 -5.10 8.15
C PRO A 133 -26.17 -5.35 9.58
N ALA A 134 -24.97 -4.88 9.89
CA ALA A 134 -24.44 -4.92 11.25
C ALA A 134 -25.09 -3.81 12.08
N GLU A 135 -25.48 -4.08 13.33
CA GLU A 135 -25.89 -3.04 14.28
C GLU A 135 -24.86 -1.91 14.35
N GLY A 136 -25.32 -0.65 14.25
CA GLY A 136 -24.47 0.54 14.25
C GLY A 136 -23.59 0.73 13.01
N ARG A 137 -23.62 -0.19 12.03
CA ARG A 137 -22.83 -0.13 10.78
C ARG A 137 -23.66 -0.55 9.57
N SER A 138 -24.92 -0.14 9.58
CA SER A 138 -26.00 -0.55 8.68
C SER A 138 -26.51 0.55 7.74
N GLY A 139 -26.03 1.78 7.88
CA GLY A 139 -26.60 2.91 7.15
C GLY A 139 -26.40 2.90 5.65
N GLU A 140 -27.35 3.51 4.94
CA GLU A 140 -27.37 3.61 3.48
C GLU A 140 -26.09 4.25 2.92
N LEU A 141 -25.58 5.30 3.59
CA LEU A 141 -24.34 5.95 3.19
C LEU A 141 -23.14 5.00 3.25
N LEU A 142 -23.03 4.21 4.32
CA LEU A 142 -21.94 3.23 4.47
C LEU A 142 -22.07 2.11 3.44
N TYR A 143 -23.29 1.70 3.12
CA TYR A 143 -23.56 0.75 2.06
C TYR A 143 -23.03 1.25 0.70
N VAL A 144 -23.32 2.51 0.33
CA VAL A 144 -22.79 3.14 -0.89
C VAL A 144 -21.26 3.20 -0.86
N PHE A 145 -20.66 3.61 0.25
CA PHE A 145 -19.19 3.64 0.37
C PHE A 145 -18.55 2.27 0.16
N ARG A 146 -19.12 1.20 0.72
CA ARG A 146 -18.63 -0.17 0.51
C ARG A 146 -18.74 -0.60 -0.94
N LEU A 147 -19.85 -0.29 -1.59
CA LEU A 147 -20.05 -0.58 -3.02
C LEU A 147 -19.01 0.12 -3.90
N VAL A 148 -18.83 1.42 -3.67
CA VAL A 148 -17.86 2.23 -4.41
C VAL A 148 -16.44 1.72 -4.16
N ALA A 149 -16.06 1.48 -2.90
CA ALA A 149 -14.72 1.02 -2.57
C ALA A 149 -14.39 -0.35 -3.18
N GLY A 150 -15.30 -1.33 -3.04
CA GLY A 150 -15.13 -2.67 -3.60
C GLY A 150 -15.05 -2.66 -5.13
N SER A 151 -15.95 -1.92 -5.78
CA SER A 151 -15.99 -1.82 -7.24
C SER A 151 -14.78 -1.07 -7.80
N ALA A 152 -14.38 0.03 -7.17
CA ALA A 152 -13.19 0.79 -7.54
C ALA A 152 -11.90 -0.03 -7.34
N MET A 153 -11.84 -0.87 -6.30
CA MET A 153 -10.72 -1.79 -6.08
C MET A 153 -10.65 -2.83 -7.21
N ALA A 154 -11.76 -3.49 -7.53
CA ALA A 154 -11.82 -4.46 -8.62
C ALA A 154 -11.44 -3.82 -9.97
N LEU A 155 -12.02 -2.68 -10.30
CA LEU A 155 -11.72 -1.92 -11.51
C LEU A 155 -10.24 -1.55 -11.58
N SER A 156 -9.67 -1.04 -10.48
CA SER A 156 -8.26 -0.69 -10.41
C SER A 156 -7.36 -1.91 -10.66
N ILE A 157 -7.69 -3.08 -10.13
CA ILE A 157 -6.92 -4.30 -10.40
C ILE A 157 -7.00 -4.69 -11.88
N VAL A 158 -8.21 -4.69 -12.47
CA VAL A 158 -8.41 -5.04 -13.88
C VAL A 158 -7.67 -4.08 -14.80
N LEU A 159 -7.79 -2.77 -14.60
CA LEU A 159 -7.10 -1.76 -15.39
C LEU A 159 -5.58 -1.82 -15.20
N GLY A 160 -5.12 -2.06 -13.97
CA GLY A 160 -3.70 -2.26 -13.68
C GLY A 160 -3.13 -3.50 -14.37
N PHE A 161 -3.88 -4.59 -14.40
CA PHE A 161 -3.50 -5.80 -15.11
C PHE A 161 -3.50 -5.59 -16.63
N ALA A 162 -4.54 -4.96 -17.18
CA ALA A 162 -4.61 -4.63 -18.60
C ALA A 162 -3.42 -3.74 -19.05
N ALA A 163 -3.06 -2.73 -18.25
CA ALA A 163 -1.92 -1.87 -18.52
C ALA A 163 -0.59 -2.63 -18.59
N ILE A 164 -0.32 -3.55 -17.66
CA ILE A 164 0.93 -4.34 -17.69
C ILE A 164 0.96 -5.33 -18.86
N ARG A 165 -0.19 -5.84 -19.31
CA ARG A 165 -0.28 -6.66 -20.52
C ARG A 165 0.11 -5.86 -21.77
N ARG A 166 -0.22 -4.56 -21.80
CA ARG A 166 0.22 -3.60 -22.83
C ARG A 166 1.64 -3.06 -22.60
N ARG A 167 2.37 -3.57 -21.60
CA ARG A 167 3.70 -3.11 -21.18
C ARG A 167 3.77 -1.66 -20.68
N ASP A 168 2.63 -1.06 -20.34
CA ASP A 168 2.57 0.25 -19.70
C ASP A 168 2.77 0.10 -18.17
N VAL A 169 4.04 0.16 -17.76
CA VAL A 169 4.44 0.01 -16.36
C VAL A 169 4.00 1.20 -15.51
N THR A 170 3.92 2.39 -16.08
CA THR A 170 3.57 3.62 -15.35
C THR A 170 2.09 3.56 -14.97
N LEU A 171 1.22 3.27 -15.93
CA LEU A 171 -0.21 3.15 -15.71
C LEU A 171 -0.54 1.94 -14.82
N HIS A 172 0.14 0.80 -15.02
CA HIS A 172 0.03 -0.36 -14.14
C HIS A 172 0.29 0.01 -12.67
N ARG A 173 1.40 0.72 -12.39
CA ARG A 173 1.75 1.12 -11.03
C ARG A 173 0.72 2.06 -10.42
N ALA A 174 0.18 2.98 -11.21
CA ALA A 174 -0.84 3.91 -10.72
C ALA A 174 -2.10 3.15 -10.29
N TRP A 175 -2.62 2.28 -11.14
CA TRP A 175 -3.79 1.45 -10.85
C TRP A 175 -3.58 0.47 -9.69
N MET A 176 -2.44 -0.23 -9.64
CA MET A 176 -2.16 -1.14 -8.52
C MET A 176 -1.96 -0.40 -7.20
N THR A 177 -1.49 0.85 -7.22
CA THR A 177 -1.39 1.69 -6.01
C THR A 177 -2.79 2.05 -5.50
N ARG A 178 -3.73 2.41 -6.38
CA ARG A 178 -5.13 2.68 -6.03
C ARG A 178 -5.82 1.45 -5.45
N ALA A 179 -5.69 0.31 -6.12
CA ALA A 179 -6.25 -0.97 -5.66
C ALA A 179 -5.77 -1.32 -4.25
N TYR A 180 -4.45 -1.22 -4.02
CA TYR A 180 -3.87 -1.56 -2.73
C TYR A 180 -4.29 -0.58 -1.62
N ALA A 181 -4.39 0.72 -1.93
CA ALA A 181 -4.87 1.73 -1.00
C ALA A 181 -6.32 1.48 -0.58
N LEU A 182 -7.20 1.11 -1.51
CA LEU A 182 -8.57 0.74 -1.21
C LEU A 182 -8.64 -0.55 -0.37
N GLY A 183 -7.83 -1.55 -0.70
CA GLY A 183 -7.73 -2.80 0.06
C GLY A 183 -7.24 -2.63 1.50
N LEU A 184 -6.42 -1.61 1.78
CA LEU A 184 -5.99 -1.26 3.13
C LEU A 184 -6.97 -0.35 3.90
N GLY A 185 -8.17 -0.08 3.35
CA GLY A 185 -9.16 0.78 4.00
C GLY A 185 -9.42 0.41 5.46
N ALA A 186 -9.60 -0.88 5.75
CA ALA A 186 -9.83 -1.38 7.11
C ALA A 186 -8.72 -1.00 8.10
N GLY A 187 -7.46 -0.93 7.66
CA GLY A 187 -6.34 -0.53 8.52
C GLY A 187 -6.43 0.93 8.94
N THR A 188 -6.76 1.81 8.01
CA THR A 188 -6.93 3.25 8.29
C THR A 188 -8.20 3.52 9.09
N GLN A 189 -9.24 2.73 8.87
CA GLN A 189 -10.52 2.83 9.58
C GLN A 189 -10.40 2.58 11.10
N VAL A 190 -9.41 1.80 11.54
CA VAL A 190 -9.10 1.63 12.97
C VAL A 190 -8.79 2.97 13.62
N PHE A 191 -8.03 3.82 12.93
CA PHE A 191 -7.66 5.14 13.45
C PHE A 191 -8.79 6.15 13.32
N THR A 192 -9.50 6.16 12.18
CA THR A 192 -10.61 7.11 12.00
C THR A 192 -11.74 6.84 12.99
N LEU A 193 -12.09 5.57 13.25
CA LEU A 193 -13.04 5.25 14.30
C LEU A 193 -12.47 5.49 15.70
N GLY A 194 -11.27 4.98 16.00
CA GLY A 194 -10.69 5.06 17.33
C GLY A 194 -10.50 6.48 17.86
N PHE A 195 -10.16 7.43 16.98
CA PHE A 195 -10.07 8.85 17.35
C PHE A 195 -11.34 9.64 17.08
N GLY A 196 -12.14 9.22 16.10
CA GLY A 196 -13.31 9.97 15.66
C GLY A 196 -14.55 9.73 16.50
N GLU A 197 -14.84 8.49 16.92
CA GLU A 197 -16.03 8.16 17.71
C GLU A 197 -16.09 8.93 19.05
N PRO A 198 -14.98 9.12 19.80
CA PRO A 198 -15.00 9.95 21.02
C PRO A 198 -15.37 11.42 20.78
N VAL A 199 -15.16 11.94 19.56
CA VAL A 199 -15.35 13.36 19.22
C VAL A 199 -16.69 13.59 18.52
N PHE A 200 -17.06 12.69 17.60
CA PHE A 200 -18.21 12.83 16.71
C PHE A 200 -19.37 11.87 17.07
N GLY A 201 -19.19 11.00 18.07
CA GLY A 201 -20.16 10.02 18.51
C GLY A 201 -20.23 8.77 17.63
N THR A 202 -21.05 7.82 18.05
CA THR A 202 -21.25 6.48 17.45
C THR A 202 -22.56 6.34 16.67
N GLY A 203 -23.13 7.48 16.23
CA GLY A 203 -24.32 7.48 15.40
C GLY A 203 -24.06 6.90 14.01
N GLU A 204 -25.11 6.42 13.34
CA GLU A 204 -24.98 5.75 12.04
C GLU A 204 -24.27 6.62 10.99
N LEU A 205 -24.63 7.91 10.92
CA LEU A 205 -24.00 8.87 10.02
C LEU A 205 -22.53 9.12 10.37
N SER A 206 -22.21 9.33 11.65
CA SER A 206 -20.82 9.60 12.06
C SER A 206 -19.94 8.38 11.79
N THR A 207 -20.39 7.19 12.15
CA THR A 207 -19.70 5.93 11.85
C THR A 207 -19.51 5.72 10.34
N ALA A 208 -20.53 6.00 9.52
CA ALA A 208 -20.42 5.92 8.06
C ALA A 208 -19.36 6.88 7.51
N LEU A 209 -19.34 8.14 7.97
CA LEU A 209 -18.36 9.14 7.56
C LEU A 209 -16.95 8.80 8.01
N LEU A 210 -16.76 8.32 9.24
CA LEU A 210 -15.46 7.91 9.76
C LEU A 210 -14.90 6.70 8.98
N LEU A 211 -15.75 5.71 8.67
CA LEU A 211 -15.37 4.60 7.82
C LEU A 211 -15.03 5.06 6.38
N GLY A 212 -15.87 5.92 5.81
CA GLY A 212 -15.67 6.57 4.51
C GLY A 212 -14.34 7.32 4.44
N ALA A 213 -14.02 8.09 5.48
CA ALA A 213 -12.77 8.84 5.60
C ALA A 213 -11.55 7.93 5.54
N GLY A 214 -11.61 6.71 6.10
CA GLY A 214 -10.53 5.74 5.99
C GLY A 214 -10.15 5.40 4.54
N TRP A 215 -11.14 5.16 3.68
CA TRP A 215 -10.89 4.99 2.24
C TRP A 215 -10.47 6.29 1.57
N GLY A 216 -11.13 7.42 1.90
CA GLY A 216 -10.81 8.73 1.34
C GLY A 216 -9.36 9.14 1.58
N ILE A 217 -8.86 8.98 2.80
CA ILE A 217 -7.46 9.23 3.18
C ILE A 217 -6.52 8.35 2.34
N ASN A 218 -6.80 7.06 2.24
CA ASN A 218 -5.97 6.13 1.48
C ASN A 218 -5.89 6.50 -0.01
N VAL A 219 -7.03 6.84 -0.63
CA VAL A 219 -7.08 7.29 -2.03
C VAL A 219 -6.32 8.61 -2.20
N ALA A 220 -6.50 9.58 -1.29
CA ALA A 220 -5.77 10.85 -1.35
C ALA A 220 -4.25 10.65 -1.28
N VAL A 221 -3.78 9.80 -0.37
CA VAL A 221 -2.36 9.45 -0.26
C VAL A 221 -1.87 8.73 -1.53
N ALA A 222 -2.65 7.80 -2.07
CA ALA A 222 -2.32 7.09 -3.30
C ALA A 222 -2.17 8.05 -4.48
N GLU A 223 -3.14 8.94 -4.71
CA GLU A 223 -3.10 9.95 -5.78
C GLU A 223 -1.92 10.90 -5.62
N TRP A 224 -1.65 11.35 -4.39
CA TRP A 224 -0.50 12.20 -4.12
C TRP A 224 0.83 11.51 -4.47
N VAL A 225 0.99 10.23 -4.09
CA VAL A 225 2.18 9.44 -4.46
C VAL A 225 2.29 9.26 -5.98
N ILE A 226 1.18 9.00 -6.66
CA ILE A 226 1.14 8.83 -8.12
C ILE A 226 1.56 10.13 -8.81
N ARG A 227 0.96 11.27 -8.46
CA ARG A 227 1.25 12.59 -9.04
C ARG A 227 2.70 13.00 -8.81
N LYS A 228 3.24 12.78 -7.61
CA LYS A 228 4.65 13.07 -7.30
C LYS A 228 5.65 12.28 -8.16
N ARG A 229 5.30 11.06 -8.56
CA ARG A 229 6.17 10.23 -9.41
C ARG A 229 6.14 10.69 -10.87
N THR A 230 4.99 11.16 -11.35
CA THR A 230 4.84 11.70 -12.71
C THR A 230 5.53 13.06 -12.86
N ALA A 231 5.53 13.89 -11.81
CA ALA A 231 6.07 15.25 -11.84
C ALA A 231 7.61 15.35 -11.73
N ARG A 232 8.36 14.23 -11.59
CA ARG A 232 9.81 14.28 -11.43
C ARG A 232 10.49 14.40 -12.81
N PRO A 233 11.14 15.52 -13.16
CA PRO A 233 11.73 15.72 -14.48
C PRO A 233 12.87 14.73 -14.73
N VAL A 234 13.00 14.24 -15.96
CA VAL A 234 14.23 13.61 -16.43
C VAL A 234 15.30 14.70 -16.38
N ARG A 235 16.27 14.55 -15.49
CA ARG A 235 17.39 15.48 -15.37
C ARG A 235 18.27 15.25 -16.59
N THR A 236 18.00 15.97 -17.68
CA THR A 236 18.87 15.97 -18.86
C THR A 236 20.21 16.55 -18.41
N ALA A 237 21.24 15.71 -18.35
CA ALA A 237 22.60 16.20 -18.22
C ALA A 237 22.92 16.90 -19.54
N VAL A 238 22.85 18.23 -19.53
CA VAL A 238 23.43 19.03 -20.61
C VAL A 238 24.94 18.86 -20.46
N VAL A 239 25.54 18.12 -21.39
CA VAL A 239 26.98 18.12 -21.60
C VAL A 239 27.24 19.33 -22.50
N GLU A 240 27.69 20.43 -21.92
CA GLU A 240 28.28 21.52 -22.70
C GLU A 240 29.65 21.05 -23.23
N TYR A 241 29.89 21.33 -24.52
CA TYR A 241 31.11 21.02 -25.26
C TYR A 241 32.08 22.19 -25.21
#